data_AF-A0A356KUK1-F1
#
_entry.id   AF-A0A356KUK1-F1
#
_cell.length_a   1.000
_cell.length_b   1.000
_cell.length_c   1.000
_cell.angle_alpha   90.00
_cell.angle_beta   90.00
_cell.angle_gamma   90.00
#
_symmetry.space_group_name_H-M   'P 1'
#
loop_
_entity.id
_entity.type
_entity.pdbx_description
1 polymer ?
#
loop_
_entity_poly.entity_id
_entity_poly.type
_entity_poly.pdbx_seq_one_letter_code
_entity_poly.pdbx_strand_id
1 'polypeptide(L)'
;NYYLTDYTDDPTNGNFYWKIPRGDQFGPAASTSSADFVVRFPAGAQIQPGEVITVAIDGVGYQAAYAVDATYCMRNPGATASIQMRSWDGVVTQVAFTQTPISNNAGLTNNGEFVCLYTWDGTADLVQDVDLLNYGTSTLTNTSIDKSPNQTAPGAPDVRIDSLFDADNVQSTYQPEKDDLFQFNNRAPRRANELCVVRVDFTEGQEVKTGGNGLTGNDETSEDFGDGAGNAGTFDSTATATPGTLQ
;
A
#
# COMPACT_ATOMS: atom_id res chain seq x y z
N ASN A 1 0.90 -14.41 -0.47
CA ASN A 1 -0.46 -13.81 -0.58
C ASN A 1 -0.27 -12.32 -0.75
N TYR A 2 -0.99 -11.65 -1.67
CA TYR A 2 -0.79 -10.21 -1.92
C TYR A 2 -1.89 -9.35 -1.27
N TYR A 3 -1.47 -8.21 -0.76
CA TYR A 3 -2.26 -7.25 0.00
C TYR A 3 -2.00 -5.84 -0.50
N LEU A 4 -2.99 -4.96 -0.38
CA LEU A 4 -2.91 -3.56 -0.74
C LEU A 4 -3.40 -2.72 0.43
N THR A 5 -2.68 -1.65 0.74
CA THR A 5 -2.96 -0.80 1.89
C THR A 5 -2.56 0.65 1.62
N ASP A 6 -3.30 1.58 2.18
CA ASP A 6 -2.90 2.97 2.43
C ASP A 6 -2.77 3.26 3.93
N TYR A 7 -2.91 2.22 4.77
CA TYR A 7 -2.92 2.36 6.20
C TYR A 7 -1.52 2.42 6.83
N THR A 8 -1.19 3.59 7.37
CA THR A 8 -0.08 3.81 8.29
C THR A 8 -0.57 4.72 9.39
N ASP A 9 -0.37 4.31 10.64
CA ASP A 9 -0.63 5.14 11.82
C ASP A 9 0.71 5.54 12.44
N ASP A 10 1.67 5.87 11.58
CA ASP A 10 3.01 6.29 11.98
C ASP A 10 3.01 7.73 12.48
N PRO A 11 3.57 8.04 13.66
CA PRO A 11 3.89 7.14 14.78
C PRO A 11 2.76 7.12 15.83
N THR A 12 1.58 7.68 15.55
CA THR A 12 0.63 8.12 16.58
C THR A 12 0.09 6.98 17.46
N ASN A 13 -0.35 5.87 16.87
CA ASN A 13 -0.85 4.71 17.65
C ASN A 13 -0.03 3.43 17.41
N GLY A 14 1.02 3.51 16.59
CA GLY A 14 1.92 2.39 16.33
C GLY A 14 1.24 1.24 15.58
N ASN A 15 0.24 1.51 14.76
CA ASN A 15 -0.37 0.49 13.90
C ASN A 15 0.23 0.58 12.49
N PHE A 16 0.66 -0.55 11.94
CA PHE A 16 1.40 -0.58 10.68
C PHE A 16 1.06 -1.85 9.91
N TYR A 17 0.86 -1.75 8.59
CA TYR A 17 0.50 -2.92 7.76
C TYR A 17 1.46 -4.10 7.90
N TRP A 18 2.75 -3.82 8.14
CA TRP A 18 3.79 -4.83 8.33
C TRP A 18 3.69 -5.61 9.65
N LYS A 19 2.74 -5.26 10.53
CA LYS A 19 2.40 -6.02 11.74
C LYS A 19 1.41 -7.16 11.50
N ILE A 20 0.97 -7.39 10.26
CA ILE A 20 0.07 -8.52 9.93
C ILE A 20 0.52 -9.87 10.52
N PRO A 21 1.83 -10.21 10.65
CA PRO A 21 2.24 -11.49 11.25
C PRO A 21 1.97 -11.57 12.77
N ARG A 22 1.79 -10.43 13.45
CA ARG A 22 1.34 -10.39 14.84
C ARG A 22 -0.14 -10.68 15.02
N GLY A 23 -0.92 -10.68 13.93
CA GLY A 23 -2.38 -10.90 13.97
C GLY A 23 -3.17 -9.76 14.63
N ASP A 24 -2.54 -8.59 14.84
CA ASP A 24 -3.16 -7.37 15.34
C ASP A 24 -2.41 -6.11 14.89
N GLN A 25 -2.99 -4.93 15.14
CA GLN A 25 -2.35 -3.62 14.90
C GLN A 25 -1.85 -3.37 13.46
N PHE A 26 -2.43 -4.04 12.45
CA PHE A 26 -1.95 -3.94 11.07
C PHE A 26 -2.92 -3.25 10.11
N GLY A 27 -4.11 -2.92 10.55
CA GLY A 27 -5.07 -2.29 9.65
C GLY A 27 -6.41 -2.03 10.27
N PRO A 28 -7.23 -1.20 9.61
CA PRO A 28 -8.63 -1.11 9.94
C PRO A 28 -9.33 -2.43 9.60
N ALA A 29 -10.11 -2.94 10.54
CA ALA A 29 -11.02 -4.04 10.25
C ALA A 29 -12.21 -3.55 9.42
N ALA A 30 -12.88 -4.46 8.70
CA ALA A 30 -14.03 -4.16 7.85
C ALA A 30 -15.16 -3.44 8.60
N SER A 31 -15.31 -3.71 9.90
CA SER A 31 -16.33 -3.09 10.76
C SER A 31 -15.96 -1.69 11.28
N THR A 32 -14.72 -1.24 11.06
CA THR A 32 -14.26 0.07 11.52
C THR A 32 -14.65 1.16 10.53
N SER A 33 -14.99 2.35 11.03
CA SER A 33 -15.32 3.50 10.19
C SER A 33 -14.07 4.27 9.74
N SER A 34 -13.05 3.55 9.26
CA SER A 34 -11.76 4.12 8.87
C SER A 34 -11.81 4.87 7.53
N ALA A 35 -10.92 5.85 7.36
CA ALA A 35 -10.61 6.49 6.08
C ALA A 35 -9.54 5.70 5.29
N ASP A 36 -8.81 4.83 5.97
CA ASP A 36 -7.79 3.96 5.39
C ASP A 36 -8.34 2.54 5.15
N PHE A 37 -7.56 1.72 4.48
CA PHE A 37 -7.86 0.32 4.19
C PHE A 37 -6.63 -0.59 4.30
N VAL A 38 -6.90 -1.85 4.67
CA VAL A 38 -6.04 -2.99 4.34
C VAL A 38 -6.90 -4.05 3.66
N VAL A 39 -6.49 -4.49 2.48
CA VAL A 39 -7.22 -5.49 1.70
C VAL A 39 -6.30 -6.57 1.15
N ARG A 40 -6.87 -7.75 0.91
CA ARG A 40 -6.19 -8.88 0.28
C ARG A 40 -6.85 -9.20 -1.04
N PHE A 41 -6.05 -9.50 -2.05
CA PHE A 41 -6.59 -10.04 -3.30
C PHE A 41 -7.34 -11.37 -3.06
N PRO A 42 -8.44 -11.65 -3.78
CA PRO A 42 -9.14 -12.93 -3.70
C PRO A 42 -8.20 -14.12 -3.98
N ALA A 43 -8.53 -15.28 -3.41
CA ALA A 43 -7.77 -16.51 -3.68
C ALA A 43 -7.78 -16.83 -5.18
N GLY A 44 -6.61 -17.14 -5.74
CA GLY A 44 -6.46 -17.42 -7.17
C GLY A 44 -6.27 -16.17 -8.05
N ALA A 45 -6.22 -14.97 -7.47
CA ALA A 45 -5.79 -13.79 -8.21
C ALA A 45 -4.38 -14.00 -8.80
N GLN A 46 -4.23 -13.65 -10.07
CA GLN A 46 -2.98 -13.77 -10.84
C GLN A 46 -2.86 -12.56 -11.76
N ILE A 47 -1.63 -12.21 -12.08
CA ILE A 47 -1.28 -11.24 -13.12
C ILE A 47 -0.20 -11.87 -13.98
N GLN A 48 -0.38 -11.86 -15.30
CA GLN A 48 0.63 -12.32 -16.25
C GLN A 48 1.63 -11.21 -16.57
N PRO A 49 2.84 -11.54 -17.06
CA PRO A 49 3.77 -10.53 -17.54
C PRO A 49 3.13 -9.59 -18.58
N GLY A 50 3.14 -8.29 -18.31
CA GLY A 50 2.54 -7.25 -19.16
C GLY A 50 1.02 -7.09 -19.04
N GLU A 51 0.35 -7.88 -18.19
CA GLU A 51 -1.06 -7.66 -17.87
C GLU A 51 -1.21 -6.45 -16.93
N VAL A 52 -2.34 -5.73 -17.06
CA VAL A 52 -2.71 -4.64 -16.16
C VAL A 52 -3.92 -5.04 -15.35
N ILE A 53 -3.80 -4.93 -14.03
CA ILE A 53 -4.92 -5.04 -13.09
C ILE A 53 -5.35 -3.65 -12.71
N THR A 54 -6.66 -3.40 -12.75
CA THR A 54 -7.25 -2.18 -12.17
C THR A 54 -7.90 -2.49 -10.84
N VAL A 55 -7.58 -1.69 -9.82
CA VAL A 55 -8.17 -1.79 -8.49
C VAL A 55 -8.89 -0.48 -8.18
N ALA A 56 -10.21 -0.54 -8.05
CA ALA A 56 -11.02 0.62 -7.67
C ALA A 56 -11.34 0.61 -6.17
N ILE A 57 -11.41 1.77 -5.52
CA ILE A 57 -11.95 1.84 -4.15
C ILE A 57 -13.45 1.49 -4.18
N ASP A 58 -14.19 2.08 -5.12
CA ASP A 58 -15.61 1.84 -5.34
C ASP A 58 -15.85 1.41 -6.79
N GLY A 59 -16.34 0.18 -6.99
CA GLY A 59 -16.54 -0.39 -8.33
C GLY A 59 -17.58 0.35 -9.16
N VAL A 60 -18.67 0.80 -8.54
CA VAL A 60 -19.77 1.50 -9.22
C VAL A 60 -19.32 2.89 -9.69
N GLY A 61 -18.66 3.65 -8.82
CA GLY A 61 -18.11 4.96 -9.13
C GLY A 61 -17.05 4.89 -10.24
N TYR A 62 -16.20 3.87 -10.21
CA TYR A 62 -15.23 3.62 -11.28
C TYR A 62 -15.90 3.34 -12.62
N GLN A 63 -16.88 2.42 -12.66
CA GLN A 63 -17.64 2.12 -13.88
C GLN A 63 -18.34 3.37 -14.42
N ALA A 64 -18.94 4.18 -13.56
CA ALA A 64 -19.58 5.44 -13.96
C ALA A 64 -18.59 6.45 -14.55
N ALA A 65 -17.35 6.50 -14.06
CA ALA A 65 -16.31 7.42 -14.53
C ALA A 65 -15.67 6.99 -15.85
N TYR A 66 -15.42 5.69 -16.03
CA TYR A 66 -14.60 5.17 -17.14
C TYR A 66 -15.38 4.30 -18.13
N ALA A 67 -16.67 4.05 -17.90
CA ALA A 67 -17.53 3.19 -18.72
C ALA A 67 -17.04 1.74 -18.88
N VAL A 68 -16.14 1.30 -17.98
CA VAL A 68 -15.59 -0.06 -17.90
C VAL A 68 -15.52 -0.49 -16.45
N ASP A 69 -15.70 -1.79 -16.18
CA ASP A 69 -15.52 -2.33 -14.84
C ASP A 69 -14.03 -2.46 -14.50
N ALA A 70 -13.67 -2.16 -13.25
CA ALA A 70 -12.33 -2.49 -12.75
C ALA A 70 -12.16 -4.01 -12.62
N THR A 71 -10.93 -4.52 -12.66
CA THR A 71 -10.63 -5.93 -12.41
C THR A 71 -11.04 -6.30 -10.98
N TYR A 72 -10.59 -5.51 -10.02
CA TYR A 72 -10.97 -5.62 -8.61
C TYR A 72 -11.53 -4.31 -8.08
N CYS A 73 -12.31 -4.41 -7.01
CA CYS A 73 -12.70 -3.25 -6.23
C CYS A 73 -12.71 -3.53 -4.74
N MET A 74 -12.53 -2.53 -3.88
CA MET A 74 -12.55 -2.72 -2.43
C MET A 74 -13.98 -2.69 -1.87
N ARG A 75 -14.85 -1.94 -2.54
CA ARG A 75 -16.30 -1.91 -2.33
C ARG A 75 -17.02 -2.16 -3.65
N ASN A 76 -17.92 -3.14 -3.66
CA ASN A 76 -18.83 -3.35 -4.78
C ASN A 76 -20.30 -3.19 -4.33
N PRO A 77 -20.77 -1.97 -4.03
CA PRO A 77 -22.13 -1.77 -3.53
C PRO A 77 -23.22 -2.03 -4.59
N GLY A 78 -22.84 -2.27 -5.86
CA GLY A 78 -23.79 -2.48 -6.95
C GLY A 78 -23.19 -3.28 -8.12
N ALA A 79 -23.07 -4.60 -7.93
CA ALA A 79 -22.96 -5.66 -8.95
C ALA A 79 -22.23 -5.34 -10.27
N THR A 80 -21.16 -4.55 -10.24
CA THR A 80 -20.24 -4.48 -11.39
C THR A 80 -19.58 -5.84 -11.57
N ALA A 81 -18.98 -6.11 -12.73
CA ALA A 81 -18.20 -7.33 -12.91
C ALA A 81 -16.89 -7.33 -12.10
N SER A 82 -16.56 -6.23 -11.42
CA SER A 82 -15.38 -6.12 -10.56
C SER A 82 -15.44 -7.11 -9.41
N ILE A 83 -14.35 -7.87 -9.22
CA ILE A 83 -14.25 -8.82 -8.13
C ILE A 83 -13.89 -8.05 -6.85
N GLN A 84 -14.73 -8.15 -5.82
CA GLN A 84 -14.45 -7.42 -4.59
C GLN A 84 -13.24 -8.05 -3.86
N MET A 85 -12.28 -7.23 -3.44
CA MET A 85 -11.18 -7.62 -2.57
C MET A 85 -11.69 -7.97 -1.17
N ARG A 86 -10.84 -8.64 -0.40
CA ARG A 86 -11.19 -9.10 0.95
C ARG A 86 -10.66 -8.14 1.98
N SER A 87 -11.37 -7.93 3.07
CA SER A 87 -10.97 -7.08 4.20
C SER A 87 -10.79 -7.91 5.46
N TRP A 88 -9.95 -7.44 6.37
CA TRP A 88 -9.72 -8.10 7.66
C TRP A 88 -10.99 -8.06 8.53
N ASP A 89 -11.33 -9.17 9.17
CA ASP A 89 -12.51 -9.27 10.04
C ASP A 89 -12.34 -8.61 11.41
N GLY A 90 -11.12 -8.19 11.77
CA GLY A 90 -10.81 -7.50 13.02
C GLY A 90 -10.60 -8.42 14.21
N VAL A 91 -10.55 -9.73 14.01
CA VAL A 91 -10.29 -10.67 15.10
C VAL A 91 -8.80 -10.67 15.41
N VAL A 92 -8.44 -10.07 16.55
CA VAL A 92 -7.09 -10.12 17.12
C VAL A 92 -6.64 -11.57 17.28
N THR A 93 -5.37 -11.86 17.02
CA THR A 93 -4.76 -13.21 16.92
C THR A 93 -5.17 -14.02 15.69
N GLN A 94 -5.93 -13.42 14.76
CA GLN A 94 -6.30 -14.05 13.51
C GLN A 94 -6.02 -13.12 12.33
N VAL A 95 -5.58 -13.70 11.21
CA VAL A 95 -5.42 -12.98 9.94
C VAL A 95 -6.43 -13.51 8.94
N ALA A 96 -7.70 -13.26 9.22
CA ALA A 96 -8.82 -13.69 8.38
C ALA A 96 -9.31 -12.53 7.51
N PHE A 97 -9.13 -12.69 6.19
CA PHE A 97 -9.64 -11.75 5.19
C PHE A 97 -10.91 -12.32 4.56
N THR A 98 -12.03 -11.65 4.79
CA THR A 98 -13.38 -12.09 4.40
C THR A 98 -13.93 -11.26 3.25
N GLN A 99 -14.99 -11.76 2.60
CA GLN A 99 -15.66 -11.07 1.49
C GLN A 99 -16.57 -9.93 1.98
N THR A 100 -16.03 -9.07 2.83
CA THR A 100 -16.70 -7.90 3.39
C THR A 100 -16.10 -6.65 2.73
N PRO A 101 -16.90 -5.67 2.29
CA PRO A 101 -16.36 -4.42 1.78
C PRO A 101 -15.62 -3.65 2.87
N ILE A 102 -14.67 -2.80 2.49
CA ILE A 102 -14.08 -1.82 3.40
C ILE A 102 -15.10 -0.73 3.80
N SER A 103 -14.73 0.09 4.78
CA SER A 103 -15.51 1.27 5.21
C SER A 103 -15.94 2.16 4.05
N ASN A 104 -17.15 2.72 4.12
CA ASN A 104 -17.60 3.73 3.14
C ASN A 104 -16.84 5.06 3.26
N ASN A 105 -16.17 5.29 4.38
CA ASN A 105 -15.30 6.45 4.56
C ASN A 105 -13.92 6.24 3.93
N ALA A 106 -13.57 5.01 3.56
CA ALA A 106 -12.26 4.71 3.04
C ALA A 106 -12.07 5.33 1.65
N GLY A 107 -10.93 5.97 1.43
CA GLY A 107 -10.67 6.74 0.24
C GLY A 107 -9.29 7.37 0.25
N LEU A 108 -8.78 7.65 -0.95
CA LEU A 108 -7.52 8.37 -1.12
C LEU A 108 -7.74 9.88 -1.13
N THR A 109 -6.80 10.63 -0.57
CA THR A 109 -6.78 12.09 -0.43
C THR A 109 -5.77 12.75 -1.35
N ASN A 110 -6.09 13.97 -1.75
CA ASN A 110 -5.17 14.78 -2.54
C ASN A 110 -4.05 15.42 -1.71
N ASN A 111 -3.98 15.15 -0.40
CA ASN A 111 -3.14 15.88 0.54
C ASN A 111 -1.87 15.13 0.94
N GLY A 112 -1.51 14.05 0.24
CA GLY A 112 -0.39 13.20 0.63
C GLY A 112 -0.92 11.87 1.13
N GLU A 113 -0.50 10.76 0.55
CA GLU A 113 -0.77 9.38 0.99
C GLU A 113 0.30 8.45 0.48
N PHE A 114 0.50 7.34 1.18
CA PHE A 114 1.23 6.21 0.65
C PHE A 114 0.24 5.12 0.22
N VAL A 115 0.64 4.31 -0.75
CA VAL A 115 -0.04 3.07 -1.09
C VAL A 115 1.04 2.00 -1.23
N CYS A 116 0.86 0.86 -0.56
CA CYS A 116 1.81 -0.25 -0.63
C CYS A 116 1.13 -1.53 -1.09
N LEU A 117 1.71 -2.15 -2.11
CA LEU A 117 1.47 -3.55 -2.46
C LEU A 117 2.51 -4.38 -1.71
N TYR A 118 2.06 -5.34 -0.92
CA TYR A 118 2.95 -6.20 -0.14
C TYR A 118 2.50 -7.65 -0.15
N THR A 119 3.40 -8.57 0.20
CA THR A 119 3.08 -9.99 0.32
C THR A 119 3.50 -10.57 1.65
N TRP A 120 2.71 -11.54 2.09
CA TRP A 120 3.01 -12.38 3.25
C TRP A 120 2.59 -13.82 2.98
N ASP A 121 3.41 -14.77 3.40
CA ASP A 121 3.18 -16.20 3.16
C ASP A 121 2.17 -16.82 4.14
N GLY A 122 1.92 -16.14 5.26
CA GLY A 122 1.02 -16.60 6.32
C GLY A 122 1.75 -17.14 7.56
N THR A 123 3.07 -17.20 7.53
CA THR A 123 3.88 -17.76 8.62
C THR A 123 5.13 -16.93 8.93
N ALA A 124 5.79 -16.32 7.97
CA ALA A 124 7.04 -15.58 8.19
C ALA A 124 6.86 -14.39 9.15
N ASP A 125 7.90 -14.05 9.90
CA ASP A 125 7.92 -12.85 10.74
C ASP A 125 7.72 -11.56 9.96
N LEU A 126 8.29 -11.47 8.75
CA LEU A 126 8.30 -10.24 7.98
C LEU A 126 7.42 -10.36 6.74
N VAL A 127 6.71 -9.29 6.43
CA VAL A 127 6.14 -9.10 5.09
C VAL A 127 7.24 -8.65 4.15
N GLN A 128 6.99 -8.80 2.86
CA GLN A 128 7.86 -8.25 1.83
C GLN A 128 7.08 -7.19 1.07
N ASP A 129 7.69 -6.02 0.92
CA ASP A 129 7.14 -4.99 0.06
C ASP A 129 7.35 -5.38 -1.41
N VAL A 130 6.37 -5.08 -2.25
CA VAL A 130 6.36 -5.47 -3.66
C VAL A 130 6.46 -4.24 -4.54
N ASP A 131 5.75 -3.17 -4.16
CA ASP A 131 5.83 -1.85 -4.77
C ASP A 131 5.22 -0.84 -3.78
N LEU A 132 5.67 0.40 -3.83
CA LEU A 132 5.21 1.51 -3.00
C LEU A 132 4.96 2.74 -3.87
N LEU A 133 3.98 3.54 -3.51
CA LEU A 133 3.77 4.86 -4.08
C LEU A 133 3.51 5.87 -2.97
N ASN A 134 4.36 6.89 -2.84
CA ASN A 134 4.07 8.08 -2.05
C ASN A 134 3.50 9.17 -2.98
N TYR A 135 2.20 9.41 -2.92
CA TYR A 135 1.51 10.44 -3.69
C TYR A 135 1.26 11.69 -2.85
N GLY A 136 1.63 12.87 -3.37
CA GLY A 136 1.38 14.13 -2.66
C GLY A 136 2.24 14.30 -1.40
N THR A 137 2.12 15.44 -0.74
CA THR A 137 3.05 15.85 0.33
C THR A 137 2.79 15.11 1.64
N SER A 138 3.74 14.31 2.13
CA SER A 138 3.62 13.67 3.44
C SER A 138 3.39 14.69 4.54
N THR A 139 2.53 14.34 5.49
CA THR A 139 2.19 15.15 6.66
C THR A 139 2.26 14.28 7.92
N LEU A 140 2.11 14.88 9.11
CA LEU A 140 2.06 14.11 10.35
C LEU A 140 0.88 13.13 10.44
N THR A 141 -0.17 13.32 9.62
CA THR A 141 -1.34 12.44 9.59
C THR A 141 -1.37 11.53 8.37
N ASN A 142 -0.56 11.83 7.36
CA ASN A 142 -0.39 11.04 6.14
C ASN A 142 1.11 10.87 5.93
N THR A 143 1.72 10.09 6.80
CA THR A 143 3.17 9.90 6.88
C THR A 143 3.65 8.94 5.80
N SER A 144 4.94 9.06 5.48
CA SER A 144 5.63 8.08 4.65
C SER A 144 5.91 6.81 5.47
N ILE A 145 6.46 5.78 4.83
CA ILE A 145 6.73 4.50 5.50
C ILE A 145 8.18 4.45 5.93
N ASP A 146 8.47 4.60 7.23
CA ASP A 146 9.83 4.43 7.74
C ASP A 146 9.92 3.18 8.64
N LYS A 147 10.63 2.15 8.17
CA LYS A 147 10.94 0.93 8.94
C LYS A 147 12.34 0.96 9.57
N SER A 148 12.91 2.14 9.76
CA SER A 148 14.22 2.29 10.41
C SER A 148 14.17 1.90 11.88
N PRO A 149 15.14 1.11 12.37
CA PRO A 149 15.22 0.80 13.79
C PRO A 149 15.58 2.04 14.61
N ASN A 150 15.13 2.06 15.87
CA ASN A 150 15.44 3.10 16.86
C ASN A 150 14.91 4.50 16.54
N GLN A 151 13.81 4.61 15.78
CA GLN A 151 13.07 5.87 15.73
C GLN A 151 12.66 6.30 17.15
N THR A 152 12.74 7.60 17.42
CA THR A 152 12.57 8.16 18.77
C THR A 152 11.23 8.87 18.98
N ALA A 153 10.40 8.94 17.94
CA ALA A 153 9.06 9.49 18.04
C ALA A 153 8.15 8.62 18.94
N PRO A 154 7.22 9.20 19.71
CA PRO A 154 6.22 8.42 20.43
C PRO A 154 5.44 7.54 19.47
N GLY A 155 5.44 6.22 19.73
CA GLY A 155 4.82 5.19 18.87
C GLY A 155 5.61 4.85 17.60
N ALA A 156 6.90 5.23 17.57
CA ALA A 156 7.89 4.71 16.64
C ALA A 156 7.74 3.18 16.45
N PRO A 157 7.85 2.70 15.22
CA PRO A 157 7.61 1.30 14.92
C PRO A 157 8.62 0.39 15.62
N ASP A 158 8.10 -0.62 16.30
CA ASP A 158 8.89 -1.80 16.64
C ASP A 158 9.04 -2.64 15.38
N VAL A 159 10.19 -2.46 14.72
CA VAL A 159 10.55 -3.10 13.45
C VAL A 159 10.99 -4.56 13.62
N ARG A 160 10.91 -5.09 14.85
CA ARG A 160 11.07 -6.51 15.15
C ARG A 160 9.70 -7.16 15.15
N ILE A 161 9.52 -8.24 14.40
CA ILE A 161 8.26 -8.97 14.36
C ILE A 161 8.53 -10.42 14.71
N ASP A 162 7.64 -10.97 15.53
CA ASP A 162 7.51 -12.41 15.81
C ASP A 162 6.14 -12.80 15.24
N SER A 163 6.10 -13.76 14.34
CA SER A 163 4.84 -14.22 13.77
C SER A 163 4.09 -15.07 14.78
N LEU A 164 2.80 -14.77 15.02
CA LEU A 164 1.94 -15.66 15.81
C LEU A 164 1.60 -16.97 15.08
N PHE A 165 2.04 -17.11 13.83
CA PHE A 165 1.61 -18.16 12.91
C PHE A 165 2.74 -19.10 12.47
N ASP A 166 3.96 -18.87 12.93
CA ASP A 166 5.02 -19.88 12.80
C ASP A 166 5.13 -20.77 14.04
N ALA A 167 6.20 -21.56 14.10
CA ALA A 167 6.41 -22.60 15.11
C ALA A 167 7.52 -22.24 16.10
N ASP A 168 7.90 -20.97 16.21
CA ASP A 168 8.88 -20.53 17.18
C ASP A 168 8.45 -19.23 17.90
N ASN A 169 9.43 -18.50 18.42
CA ASN A 169 9.23 -17.27 19.19
C ASN A 169 10.47 -16.39 19.01
N VAL A 170 11.06 -16.44 17.81
CA VAL A 170 12.32 -15.82 17.45
C VAL A 170 12.04 -14.69 16.48
N GLN A 171 12.11 -13.47 16.99
CA GLN A 171 11.89 -12.27 16.19
C GLN A 171 12.89 -12.09 15.04
N SER A 172 12.37 -11.73 13.88
CA SER A 172 13.11 -11.11 12.78
C SER A 172 13.02 -9.58 12.84
N THR A 173 13.94 -8.89 12.18
CA THR A 173 14.01 -7.42 12.16
C THR A 173 14.03 -6.90 10.73
N TYR A 174 13.22 -5.89 10.41
CA TYR A 174 13.31 -5.20 9.13
C TYR A 174 14.67 -4.50 8.98
N GLN A 175 15.15 -4.46 7.73
CA GLN A 175 16.30 -3.64 7.35
C GLN A 175 15.90 -2.15 7.37
N PRO A 176 16.85 -1.25 7.66
CA PRO A 176 16.61 0.18 7.50
C PRO A 176 16.36 0.52 6.03
N GLU A 177 15.34 1.33 5.81
CA GLU A 177 14.93 1.86 4.51
C GLU A 177 15.16 3.39 4.49
N LYS A 178 14.72 4.08 3.44
CA LYS A 178 14.81 5.55 3.41
C LYS A 178 13.85 6.18 4.41
N ASP A 179 14.34 7.21 5.08
CA ASP A 179 13.56 7.96 6.05
C ASP A 179 12.44 8.81 5.40
N ASP A 180 11.57 9.32 6.25
CA ASP A 180 10.46 10.20 5.85
C ASP A 180 10.93 11.43 5.07
N LEU A 181 12.11 11.97 5.38
CA LEU A 181 12.62 13.16 4.71
C LEU A 181 13.03 12.85 3.27
N PHE A 182 13.65 11.70 3.02
CA PHE A 182 13.96 11.25 1.69
C PHE A 182 12.66 11.02 0.90
N GLN A 183 11.71 10.29 1.45
CA GLN A 183 10.43 10.00 0.78
C GLN A 183 9.62 11.27 0.52
N PHE A 184 9.61 12.22 1.45
CA PHE A 184 9.00 13.54 1.26
C PHE A 184 9.60 14.28 0.06
N ASN A 185 10.93 14.20 -0.13
CA ASN A 185 11.60 14.84 -1.24
C ASN A 185 11.47 14.05 -2.55
N ASN A 186 11.27 12.74 -2.48
CA ASN A 186 11.17 11.81 -3.61
C ASN A 186 9.77 11.20 -3.67
N ARG A 187 8.78 12.04 -3.93
CA ARG A 187 7.35 11.65 -3.99
C ARG A 187 6.82 11.82 -5.39
N ALA A 188 5.78 11.06 -5.73
CA ALA A 188 5.17 11.15 -7.04
C ALA A 188 4.70 12.59 -7.33
N PRO A 189 4.87 13.06 -8.58
CA PRO A 189 4.58 14.43 -8.95
C PRO A 189 3.11 14.78 -8.69
N ARG A 190 2.89 16.00 -8.22
CA ARG A 190 1.55 16.56 -8.03
C ARG A 190 1.53 17.96 -8.63
N ARG A 191 0.76 18.16 -9.70
CA ARG A 191 0.46 19.52 -10.21
C ARG A 191 -0.96 19.92 -9.81
N ALA A 192 -1.19 21.23 -9.76
CA ALA A 192 -2.49 21.78 -9.43
C ALA A 192 -3.55 21.28 -10.42
N ASN A 193 -4.63 20.68 -9.90
CA ASN A 193 -5.76 20.10 -10.64
C ASN A 193 -5.52 18.75 -11.33
N GLU A 194 -4.35 18.13 -11.16
CA GLU A 194 -4.06 16.79 -11.68
C GLU A 194 -4.24 15.75 -10.56
N LEU A 195 -5.16 14.80 -10.78
CA LEU A 195 -5.55 13.75 -9.82
C LEU A 195 -5.06 12.36 -10.25
N CYS A 196 -4.20 12.30 -11.25
CA CYS A 196 -3.66 11.06 -11.80
C CYS A 196 -2.14 11.16 -11.82
N VAL A 197 -1.48 10.09 -11.38
CA VAL A 197 -0.07 9.84 -11.62
C VAL A 197 0.03 8.52 -12.36
N VAL A 198 0.99 8.43 -13.27
CA VAL A 198 1.21 7.28 -14.13
C VAL A 198 2.67 6.90 -14.04
N ARG A 199 2.94 5.60 -13.88
CA ARG A 199 4.30 5.07 -13.96
C ARG A 199 4.78 5.21 -15.40
N VAL A 200 5.86 5.96 -15.60
CA VAL A 200 6.51 6.19 -16.90
C VAL A 200 7.83 5.45 -17.03
N ASP A 201 8.37 4.97 -15.91
CA ASP A 201 9.54 4.08 -15.86
C ASP A 201 9.17 2.77 -15.14
N PHE A 202 9.30 1.66 -15.85
CA PHE A 202 9.05 0.30 -15.36
C PHE A 202 10.32 -0.42 -14.90
N THR A 203 11.45 0.29 -14.86
CA THR A 203 12.73 -0.24 -14.36
C THR A 203 13.00 0.16 -12.90
N GLU A 204 12.01 0.82 -12.26
CA GLU A 204 12.07 1.33 -10.88
C GLU A 204 13.24 2.32 -10.67
N GLY A 205 13.71 2.96 -11.75
CA GLY A 205 14.65 4.06 -11.72
C GLY A 205 15.87 3.83 -10.85
N GLN A 206 16.03 4.68 -9.84
CA GLN A 206 17.19 4.71 -8.93
C GLN A 206 16.96 3.96 -7.62
N GLU A 207 15.94 3.12 -7.57
CA GLU A 207 15.67 2.26 -6.41
C GLU A 207 16.88 1.35 -6.10
N VAL A 208 17.23 1.28 -4.82
CA VAL A 208 18.27 0.43 -4.28
C VAL A 208 17.81 -1.03 -4.30
N LYS A 209 18.47 -1.86 -5.12
CA LYS A 209 18.06 -3.26 -5.38
C LYS A 209 18.49 -4.29 -4.33
N THR A 210 19.15 -3.88 -3.25
CA THR A 210 19.69 -4.80 -2.24
C THR A 210 19.69 -4.16 -0.85
N GLY A 211 19.44 -4.96 0.19
CA GLY A 211 19.52 -4.51 1.57
C GLY A 211 18.27 -3.83 2.12
N GLY A 212 17.16 -3.81 1.38
CA GLY A 212 15.83 -3.40 1.86
C GLY A 212 14.91 -4.59 2.14
N ASN A 213 13.61 -4.32 2.32
CA ASN A 213 12.61 -5.29 2.73
C ASN A 213 11.71 -5.79 1.58
N GLY A 214 12.05 -5.47 0.35
CA GLY A 214 11.34 -5.91 -0.84
C GLY A 214 11.55 -7.39 -1.20
N LEU A 215 10.78 -7.88 -2.16
CA LEU A 215 10.78 -9.30 -2.61
C LEU A 215 12.17 -9.90 -2.88
N THR A 216 13.06 -9.11 -3.49
CA THR A 216 14.44 -9.52 -3.84
C THR A 216 15.50 -8.79 -3.02
N GLY A 217 15.09 -8.18 -1.89
CA GLY A 217 15.94 -7.34 -1.05
C GLY A 217 16.00 -5.89 -1.51
N ASN A 218 15.07 -5.46 -2.37
CA ASN A 218 14.95 -4.08 -2.78
C ASN A 218 14.51 -3.18 -1.61
N ASP A 219 14.83 -1.89 -1.70
CA ASP A 219 14.33 -0.85 -0.81
C ASP A 219 13.31 0.01 -1.57
N GLU A 220 12.04 -0.39 -1.53
CA GLU A 220 10.93 0.24 -2.28
C GLU A 220 10.75 1.73 -1.90
N THR A 221 11.20 2.14 -0.71
CA THR A 221 11.15 3.54 -0.27
C THR A 221 12.21 4.43 -0.93
N SER A 222 13.17 3.82 -1.63
CA SER A 222 14.29 4.49 -2.27
C SER A 222 14.07 4.83 -3.75
N GLU A 223 12.95 4.38 -4.32
CA GLU A 223 12.55 4.73 -5.68
C GLU A 223 12.40 6.25 -5.83
N ASP A 224 12.91 6.79 -6.94
CA ASP A 224 12.77 8.19 -7.29
C ASP A 224 11.46 8.44 -8.03
N PHE A 225 10.34 8.49 -7.29
CA PHE A 225 9.02 8.71 -7.89
C PHE A 225 8.90 10.04 -8.67
N GLY A 226 9.64 11.05 -8.24
CA GLY A 226 9.63 12.43 -8.74
C GLY A 226 10.03 13.41 -7.64
N ASP A 227 9.82 14.71 -7.84
CA ASP A 227 10.13 15.73 -6.82
C ASP A 227 8.89 16.31 -6.12
N GLY A 228 7.70 15.83 -6.50
CA GLY A 228 6.41 16.35 -6.07
C GLY A 228 6.12 17.82 -6.42
N ALA A 229 7.00 18.49 -7.17
CA ALA A 229 6.83 19.84 -7.74
C ALA A 229 6.49 19.79 -9.25
N GLY A 230 6.36 18.58 -9.80
CA GLY A 230 5.92 18.32 -11.16
C GLY A 230 7.03 17.88 -12.11
N ASN A 231 8.25 17.68 -11.60
CA ASN A 231 9.28 16.96 -12.35
C ASN A 231 9.06 15.46 -12.14
N ALA A 232 9.01 14.74 -13.27
CA ALA A 232 8.83 13.30 -13.27
C ALA A 232 10.10 12.59 -12.76
N GLY A 233 9.88 11.49 -12.05
CA GLY A 233 10.86 10.45 -11.83
C GLY A 233 10.33 9.20 -12.52
N THR A 234 10.16 8.12 -11.78
CA THR A 234 9.48 6.92 -12.28
C THR A 234 7.98 7.11 -12.50
N PHE A 235 7.39 8.17 -11.92
CA PHE A 235 6.01 8.59 -12.14
C PHE A 235 5.91 10.00 -12.77
N ASP A 236 4.85 10.22 -13.54
CA ASP A 236 4.47 11.51 -14.15
C ASP A 236 2.97 11.80 -13.90
N SER A 237 2.60 13.06 -13.70
CA SER A 237 1.22 13.51 -13.54
C SER A 237 0.60 14.09 -14.82
N THR A 238 1.39 14.27 -15.88
CA THR A 238 0.91 14.85 -17.16
C THR A 238 0.31 13.82 -18.12
N ALA A 239 0.49 12.54 -17.83
CA ALA A 239 -0.05 11.46 -18.65
C ALA A 239 -1.57 11.39 -18.54
N THR A 240 -2.23 11.09 -19.67
CA THR A 240 -3.68 10.87 -19.67
C THR A 240 -3.98 9.56 -18.94
N ALA A 241 -4.89 9.59 -17.98
CA ALA A 241 -5.36 8.39 -17.30
C ALA A 241 -5.91 7.41 -18.34
N THR A 242 -5.30 6.22 -18.41
CA THR A 242 -5.74 5.14 -19.30
C THR A 242 -5.93 3.86 -18.50
N PRO A 243 -6.95 3.81 -17.62
CA PRO A 243 -7.12 2.70 -16.71
C PRO A 243 -7.26 1.37 -17.47
N GLY A 244 -6.44 0.39 -17.10
CA GLY A 244 -6.46 -0.94 -17.70
C GLY A 244 -5.60 -1.11 -18.97
N THR A 245 -4.80 -0.12 -19.35
CA THR A 245 -3.86 -0.22 -20.48
C THR A 245 -2.48 0.29 -20.11
N LEU A 246 -1.42 -0.38 -20.57
CA LEU A 246 -0.06 0.17 -20.56
C LEU A 246 0.08 1.21 -21.65
N GLN A 247 0.73 2.34 -21.36
CA GLN A 247 1.16 3.33 -22.35
C GLN A 247 2.58 3.02 -22.82
#